data_AF-A0A6A3RF10-F1
#
_entry.id   AF-A0A6A3RF10-F1
#
_cell.length_a   1.000
_cell.length_b   1.000
_cell.length_c   1.000
_cell.angle_alpha   90.00
_cell.angle_beta   90.00
_cell.angle_gamma   90.00
#
_symmetry.space_group_name_H-M   'P 1'
#
loop_
_entity.id
_entity.type
_entity.pdbx_description
1 polymer ?
#
loop_
_entity_poly.entity_id
_entity_poly.type
_entity_poly.pdbx_seq_one_letter_code
_entity_poly.pdbx_strand_id
1 'polypeptide(L)'
;MKVKEFSWTTQLKHQMLNKLRDVGIDLENIVYFRGEMHYMVMTPKRQNLLVRGVVKKNFSDSEALVRKDNINQIALHGFVNAIIRFAGVPRRADFERVSLFDFSSLARADKSASVLTSQGKKLYVGLIGDSLLEPIGRKDDKQLLADRQLAYEVMQRLSGHHRDEMQKNVRKYTVDPTSRYTVDFPRIA
;
A
#
# COMPACT_ATOMS: atom_id res chain seq x y z
N MET A 1 -29.40 6.35 -8.06
CA MET A 1 -29.08 5.05 -7.41
C MET A 1 -27.83 5.23 -6.53
N LYS A 2 -27.67 4.51 -5.41
CA LYS A 2 -26.44 4.56 -4.60
C LYS A 2 -25.41 3.56 -5.15
N VAL A 3 -24.24 4.05 -5.57
CA VAL A 3 -23.11 3.19 -5.98
C VAL A 3 -22.58 2.40 -4.78
N LYS A 4 -22.36 1.09 -4.99
CA LYS A 4 -21.72 0.16 -4.05
C LYS A 4 -20.20 0.28 -4.11
N GLU A 5 -19.52 -0.16 -3.06
CA GLU A 5 -18.06 -0.36 -3.07
C GLU A 5 -17.64 -1.35 -4.17
N PHE A 6 -16.43 -1.21 -4.70
CA PHE A 6 -15.91 -2.10 -5.72
C PHE A 6 -14.38 -2.20 -5.71
N SER A 7 -13.86 -3.29 -6.25
CA SER A 7 -12.44 -3.50 -6.56
C SER A 7 -12.36 -4.14 -7.95
N TRP A 8 -11.63 -3.51 -8.87
CA TRP A 8 -11.42 -3.98 -10.24
C TRP A 8 -9.90 -4.11 -10.48
N THR A 9 -9.44 -5.28 -10.93
CA THR A 9 -8.02 -5.55 -11.19
C THR A 9 -7.79 -6.21 -12.55
N THR A 10 -6.63 -5.97 -13.17
CA THR A 10 -6.16 -6.68 -14.37
C THR A 10 -5.96 -8.17 -14.11
N GLN A 11 -5.49 -8.52 -12.90
CA GLN A 11 -5.31 -9.90 -12.45
C GLN A 11 -6.61 -10.72 -12.55
N LEU A 12 -7.75 -10.10 -12.19
CA LEU A 12 -9.08 -10.70 -12.32
C LEU A 12 -9.78 -10.38 -13.66
N LYS A 13 -9.02 -9.84 -14.64
CA LYS A 13 -9.47 -9.45 -16.00
C LYS A 13 -10.78 -8.64 -16.01
N HIS A 14 -10.97 -7.76 -15.02
CA HIS A 14 -12.27 -7.16 -14.76
C HIS A 14 -12.74 -6.23 -15.90
N GLN A 15 -13.88 -6.55 -16.53
CA GLN A 15 -14.35 -5.92 -17.77
C GLN A 15 -14.46 -4.38 -17.73
N MET A 16 -14.70 -3.80 -16.55
CA MET A 16 -14.79 -2.34 -16.41
C MET A 16 -13.47 -1.61 -16.67
N LEU A 17 -12.31 -2.29 -16.53
CA LEU A 17 -11.00 -1.72 -16.89
C LEU A 17 -10.83 -1.58 -18.42
N ASN A 18 -11.41 -2.50 -19.20
CA ASN A 18 -11.44 -2.36 -20.65
C ASN A 18 -12.34 -1.18 -21.06
N LYS A 19 -13.55 -1.09 -20.46
CA LYS A 19 -14.46 0.05 -20.68
C LYS A 19 -13.88 1.41 -20.25
N LEU A 20 -12.99 1.44 -19.27
CA LEU A 20 -12.19 2.63 -18.95
C LEU A 20 -11.17 2.94 -20.06
N ARG A 21 -10.47 1.92 -20.58
CA ARG A 21 -9.52 2.08 -21.70
C ARG A 21 -10.20 2.59 -22.97
N ASP A 22 -11.43 2.14 -23.23
CA ASP A 22 -12.26 2.59 -24.37
C ASP A 22 -12.56 4.10 -24.30
N VAL A 23 -12.69 4.68 -23.10
CA VAL A 23 -12.78 6.14 -22.89
C VAL A 23 -11.42 6.81 -22.65
N GLY A 24 -10.31 6.11 -22.94
CA GLY A 24 -8.93 6.59 -22.88
C GLY A 24 -8.27 6.58 -21.50
N ILE A 25 -8.78 5.82 -20.53
CA ILE A 25 -8.28 5.74 -19.15
C ILE A 25 -7.72 4.34 -18.91
N ASP A 26 -6.39 4.19 -18.82
CA ASP A 26 -5.75 2.87 -18.68
C ASP A 26 -5.20 2.69 -17.27
N LEU A 27 -5.91 1.87 -16.47
CA LEU A 27 -5.56 1.53 -15.09
C LEU A 27 -5.24 0.03 -14.98
N GLU A 28 -4.37 -0.32 -14.04
CA GLU A 28 -4.08 -1.72 -13.69
C GLU A 28 -5.01 -2.23 -12.59
N ASN A 29 -5.38 -1.34 -11.66
CA ASN A 29 -6.39 -1.58 -10.66
C ASN A 29 -7.11 -0.27 -10.28
N ILE A 30 -8.29 -0.42 -9.69
CA ILE A 30 -9.03 0.64 -9.01
C ILE A 30 -9.91 0.04 -7.91
N VAL A 31 -9.90 0.66 -6.73
CA VAL A 31 -10.68 0.27 -5.55
C VAL A 31 -11.42 1.50 -5.03
N TYR A 32 -12.68 1.34 -4.67
CA TYR A 32 -13.55 2.40 -4.16
C TYR A 32 -14.27 1.96 -2.89
N PHE A 33 -14.05 2.73 -1.82
CA PHE A 33 -14.62 2.54 -0.49
C PHE A 33 -15.60 3.66 -0.13
N ARG A 34 -16.56 3.35 0.73
CA ARG A 34 -17.73 4.18 1.01
C ARG A 34 -18.09 4.18 2.51
N GLY A 35 -17.28 4.87 3.30
CA GLY A 35 -17.60 5.20 4.69
C GLY A 35 -18.36 6.52 4.82
N GLU A 36 -18.08 7.26 5.90
CA GLU A 36 -18.47 8.66 6.07
C GLU A 36 -17.82 9.54 4.98
N MET A 37 -16.53 9.28 4.72
CA MET A 37 -15.81 9.79 3.56
C MET A 37 -15.78 8.74 2.44
N HIS A 38 -15.81 9.22 1.20
CA HIS A 38 -15.58 8.41 0.01
C HIS A 38 -14.08 8.36 -0.29
N TYR A 39 -13.53 7.16 -0.54
CA TYR A 39 -12.12 6.99 -0.85
C TYR A 39 -11.92 6.14 -2.10
N MET A 40 -10.91 6.45 -2.91
CA MET A 40 -10.64 5.80 -4.18
C MET A 40 -9.13 5.69 -4.40
N VAL A 41 -8.65 4.46 -4.59
CA VAL A 41 -7.25 4.14 -4.93
C VAL A 41 -7.22 3.60 -6.35
N MET A 42 -6.19 3.94 -7.11
CA MET A 42 -6.02 3.48 -8.49
C MET A 42 -4.54 3.43 -8.86
N THR A 43 -4.15 2.48 -9.70
CA THR A 43 -2.83 2.43 -10.33
C THR A 43 -2.98 2.78 -11.82
N PRO A 44 -2.89 4.07 -12.20
CA PRO A 44 -2.92 4.50 -13.60
C PRO A 44 -1.59 4.19 -14.27
N LYS A 45 -1.62 3.72 -15.52
CA LYS A 45 -0.37 3.45 -16.25
C LYS A 45 0.38 4.74 -16.57
N ARG A 46 1.69 4.72 -16.35
CA ARG A 46 2.64 5.80 -16.67
C ARG A 46 2.42 6.47 -18.03
N GLN A 47 2.27 5.70 -19.10
CA GLN A 47 2.04 6.26 -20.44
C GLN A 47 0.68 6.95 -20.56
N ASN A 48 -0.35 6.49 -19.83
CA ASN A 48 -1.67 7.12 -19.83
C ASN A 48 -1.64 8.45 -19.05
N LEU A 49 -0.90 8.53 -17.93
CA LEU A 49 -0.66 9.81 -17.23
C LEU A 49 -0.01 10.85 -18.15
N LEU A 50 0.97 10.45 -18.96
CA LEU A 50 1.64 11.33 -19.93
C LEU A 50 0.70 11.76 -21.07
N VAL A 51 -0.01 10.83 -21.71
CA VAL A 51 -0.95 11.12 -22.80
C VAL A 51 -2.13 11.98 -22.33
N ARG A 52 -2.50 11.90 -21.04
CA ARG A 52 -3.51 12.76 -20.42
C ARG A 52 -2.97 14.10 -19.91
N GLY A 53 -1.66 14.37 -20.05
CA GLY A 53 -1.02 15.60 -19.57
C GLY A 53 -1.02 15.75 -18.05
N VAL A 54 -1.23 14.67 -17.30
CA VAL A 54 -1.21 14.63 -15.82
C VAL A 54 0.22 14.80 -15.29
N VAL A 55 1.19 14.23 -16.01
CA VAL A 55 2.63 14.49 -15.83
C VAL A 55 3.15 15.26 -17.05
N LYS A 56 3.96 16.30 -16.82
CA LYS A 56 4.46 17.21 -17.86
C LYS A 56 5.61 16.62 -18.67
N LYS A 57 6.45 15.79 -18.04
CA LYS A 57 7.62 15.11 -18.63
C LYS A 57 7.67 13.65 -18.19
N ASN A 58 8.17 12.80 -19.08
CA ASN A 58 8.34 11.36 -18.89
C ASN A 58 9.73 11.03 -18.30
N PHE A 59 10.04 11.53 -17.10
CA PHE A 59 11.31 11.24 -16.41
C PHE A 59 11.48 9.73 -16.22
N SER A 60 12.65 9.17 -16.58
CA SER A 60 12.95 7.73 -16.47
C SER A 60 12.71 7.22 -15.04
N ASP A 61 13.32 7.91 -14.08
CA ASP A 61 13.06 7.80 -12.65
C ASP A 61 11.58 8.05 -12.28
N SER A 62 11.03 7.21 -11.42
CA SER A 62 9.64 7.21 -10.97
C SER A 62 9.37 8.26 -9.87
N GLU A 63 10.34 8.57 -9.01
CA GLU A 63 10.20 9.63 -8.00
C GLU A 63 10.08 11.01 -8.69
N ALA A 64 10.98 11.30 -9.65
CA ALA A 64 10.90 12.46 -10.52
C ALA A 64 9.63 12.51 -11.37
N LEU A 65 9.07 11.36 -11.77
CA LEU A 65 7.84 11.29 -12.55
C LEU A 65 6.64 11.83 -11.74
N VAL A 66 6.53 11.48 -10.45
CA VAL A 66 5.41 11.89 -9.58
C VAL A 66 5.69 13.17 -8.77
N ARG A 67 6.83 13.83 -8.98
CA ARG A 67 7.19 15.04 -8.24
C ARG A 67 6.21 16.20 -8.52
N LYS A 68 5.93 17.02 -7.50
CA LYS A 68 4.89 18.08 -7.51
C LYS A 68 5.07 19.13 -8.61
N ASP A 69 6.31 19.39 -9.02
CA ASP A 69 6.70 20.25 -10.14
C ASP A 69 6.38 19.61 -11.51
N ASN A 70 6.49 18.29 -11.64
CA ASN A 70 6.13 17.55 -12.85
C ASN A 70 4.62 17.32 -12.98
N ILE A 71 3.87 17.24 -11.88
CA ILE A 71 2.41 17.07 -11.91
C ILE A 71 1.70 18.33 -12.42
N ASN A 72 0.70 18.14 -13.29
CA ASN A 72 -0.31 19.12 -13.66
C ASN A 72 -1.59 18.84 -12.86
N GLN A 73 -1.83 19.62 -11.80
CA GLN A 73 -2.96 19.41 -10.88
C GLN A 73 -4.32 19.54 -11.58
N ILE A 74 -4.47 20.45 -12.55
CA ILE A 74 -5.73 20.62 -13.29
C ILE A 74 -6.04 19.38 -14.12
N ALA A 75 -5.03 18.82 -14.79
CA ALA A 75 -5.18 17.56 -15.52
C ALA A 75 -5.40 16.36 -14.58
N LEU A 76 -4.75 16.31 -13.41
CA LEU A 76 -4.95 15.26 -12.40
C LEU A 76 -6.39 15.24 -11.86
N HIS A 77 -6.93 16.39 -11.45
CA HIS A 77 -8.34 16.50 -11.05
C HIS A 77 -9.29 16.18 -12.22
N GLY A 78 -8.99 16.63 -13.45
CA GLY A 78 -9.78 16.29 -14.64
C GLY A 78 -9.81 14.79 -14.95
N PHE A 79 -8.68 14.11 -14.79
CA PHE A 79 -8.53 12.65 -14.96
C PHE A 79 -9.36 11.88 -13.92
N VAL A 80 -9.22 12.22 -12.63
CA VAL A 80 -9.98 11.58 -11.54
C VAL A 80 -11.48 11.87 -11.65
N ASN A 81 -11.88 13.09 -12.04
CA ASN A 81 -13.29 13.42 -12.29
C ASN A 81 -13.91 12.64 -13.46
N ALA A 82 -13.11 12.28 -14.48
CA ALA A 82 -13.59 11.39 -15.54
C ALA A 82 -13.86 9.97 -15.03
N ILE A 83 -13.03 9.46 -14.11
CA ILE A 83 -13.18 8.15 -13.46
C ILE A 83 -14.39 8.12 -12.52
N ILE A 84 -14.55 9.15 -11.66
CA ILE A 84 -15.71 9.33 -10.77
C ILE A 84 -17.01 9.29 -11.57
N ARG A 85 -17.07 10.06 -12.67
CA ARG A 85 -18.22 10.12 -13.59
C ARG A 85 -18.49 8.77 -14.25
N PHE A 86 -17.45 8.07 -14.72
CA PHE A 86 -17.58 6.74 -15.34
C PHE A 86 -18.10 5.68 -14.34
N ALA A 87 -17.61 5.71 -13.10
CA ALA A 87 -18.06 4.83 -12.02
C ALA A 87 -19.44 5.22 -11.44
N GLY A 88 -20.04 6.31 -11.92
CA GLY A 88 -21.33 6.83 -11.44
C GLY A 88 -21.32 7.36 -10.01
N VAL A 89 -20.15 7.60 -9.42
CA VAL A 89 -20.00 8.05 -8.03
C VAL A 89 -20.62 9.45 -7.89
N PRO A 90 -21.50 9.71 -6.90
CA PRO A 90 -22.29 10.95 -6.87
C PRO A 90 -21.43 12.21 -6.69
N ARG A 91 -21.67 13.24 -7.50
CA ARG A 91 -20.97 14.56 -7.45
C ARG A 91 -20.97 15.27 -6.10
N ARG A 92 -21.82 14.90 -5.13
CA ARG A 92 -21.72 15.44 -3.75
C ARG A 92 -20.51 14.90 -2.98
N ALA A 93 -19.78 13.94 -3.55
CA ALA A 93 -18.41 13.61 -3.20
C ALA A 93 -17.47 14.19 -4.27
N ASP A 94 -17.37 15.51 -4.34
CA ASP A 94 -16.27 16.16 -5.05
C ASP A 94 -14.97 15.83 -4.29
N PHE A 95 -14.02 15.16 -4.93
CA PHE A 95 -12.78 14.73 -4.28
C PHE A 95 -11.83 15.93 -4.18
N GLU A 96 -11.99 16.74 -3.13
CA GLU A 96 -11.16 17.93 -2.85
C GLU A 96 -9.66 17.60 -2.79
N ARG A 97 -9.32 16.38 -2.34
CA ARG A 97 -7.95 15.93 -2.10
C ARG A 97 -7.60 14.83 -3.09
N VAL A 98 -6.85 15.19 -4.12
CA VAL A 98 -6.25 14.26 -5.07
C VAL A 98 -4.73 14.36 -4.97
N SER A 99 -4.06 13.21 -4.90
CA SER A 99 -2.61 13.09 -4.87
C SER A 99 -2.17 11.94 -5.77
N LEU A 100 -0.96 12.03 -6.31
CA LEU A 100 -0.28 10.95 -7.02
C LEU A 100 0.98 10.60 -6.22
N PHE A 101 1.24 9.30 -6.09
CA PHE A 101 2.36 8.73 -5.32
C PHE A 101 3.10 7.72 -6.18
N ASP A 102 4.37 7.47 -5.86
CA ASP A 102 5.09 6.32 -6.39
C ASP A 102 4.75 5.07 -5.57
N PHE A 103 4.67 3.92 -6.25
CA PHE A 103 4.44 2.58 -5.70
C PHE A 103 5.31 1.54 -6.42
N SER A 104 6.36 1.98 -7.13
CA SER A 104 7.27 1.10 -7.89
C SER A 104 8.48 0.63 -7.09
N SER A 105 8.90 1.39 -6.08
CA SER A 105 9.84 0.97 -5.03
C SER A 105 9.10 0.31 -3.86
N LEU A 106 9.80 -0.57 -3.14
CA LEU A 106 9.37 -1.11 -1.85
C LEU A 106 10.54 -1.10 -0.88
N ALA A 107 10.55 -0.15 0.06
CA ALA A 107 11.54 -0.05 1.10
C ALA A 107 11.29 -1.07 2.23
N ARG A 108 12.38 -1.68 2.69
CA ARG A 108 12.37 -2.69 3.77
C ARG A 108 13.56 -2.40 4.67
N ALA A 109 13.32 -2.26 5.97
CA ALA A 109 14.42 -2.17 6.93
C ALA A 109 15.03 -3.57 7.15
N ASP A 110 16.36 -3.70 7.09
CA ASP A 110 17.05 -5.00 7.25
C ASP A 110 16.68 -5.72 8.56
N LYS A 111 16.41 -4.93 9.61
CA LYS A 111 16.20 -5.39 10.99
C LYS A 111 15.06 -4.63 11.64
N SER A 112 14.20 -5.37 12.32
CA SER A 112 13.06 -4.84 13.10
C SER A 112 13.45 -4.05 14.36
N ALA A 113 14.67 -4.24 14.84
CA ALA A 113 15.23 -3.53 15.99
C ALA A 113 16.76 -3.52 15.94
N SER A 114 17.39 -2.77 16.84
CA SER A 114 18.83 -2.84 17.13
C SER A 114 19.12 -2.30 18.53
N VAL A 115 20.22 -2.75 19.14
CA VAL A 115 20.73 -2.21 20.42
C VAL A 115 22.02 -1.45 20.14
N LEU A 116 21.94 -0.13 20.22
CA LEU A 116 23.10 0.76 20.13
C LEU A 116 23.79 0.80 21.49
N THR A 117 25.12 0.87 21.52
CA THR A 117 25.90 0.96 22.77
C THR A 117 26.89 2.11 22.69
N SER A 118 26.92 2.97 23.72
CA SER A 118 27.88 4.07 23.83
C SER A 118 28.15 4.38 25.30
N GLN A 119 29.42 4.63 25.66
CA GLN A 119 29.85 4.90 27.05
C GLN A 119 29.33 3.86 28.07
N GLY A 120 29.30 2.58 27.69
CA GLY A 120 28.76 1.48 28.50
C GLY A 120 27.23 1.42 28.61
N LYS A 121 26.50 2.46 28.15
CA LYS A 121 25.04 2.52 28.15
C LYS A 121 24.48 1.88 26.87
N LYS A 122 23.33 1.20 27.00
CA LYS A 122 22.62 0.54 25.89
C LYS A 122 21.33 1.31 25.57
N LEU A 123 21.04 1.49 24.29
CA LEU A 123 19.80 2.09 23.77
C LEU A 123 19.14 1.08 22.82
N TYR A 124 17.92 0.65 23.15
CA TYR A 124 17.09 -0.15 22.27
C TYR A 124 16.35 0.75 21.27
N VAL A 125 16.49 0.46 19.98
CA VAL A 125 15.75 1.09 18.89
C VAL A 125 14.89 0.01 18.23
N GLY A 126 13.61 0.28 18.00
CA GLY A 126 12.69 -0.63 17.32
C GLY A 126 11.85 0.11 16.30
N LEU A 127 11.75 -0.44 15.09
CA LEU A 127 10.95 0.12 14.00
C LEU A 127 9.51 -0.41 14.06
N ILE A 128 8.54 0.39 13.61
CA ILE A 128 7.11 0.10 13.59
C ILE A 128 6.46 0.72 12.36
N GLY A 129 5.36 0.12 11.88
CA GLY A 129 4.64 0.60 10.70
C GLY A 129 5.49 0.57 9.42
N ASP A 130 5.18 1.47 8.50
CA ASP A 130 5.76 1.53 7.15
C ASP A 130 7.29 1.66 7.17
N SER A 131 7.87 2.33 8.18
CA SER A 131 9.33 2.44 8.38
C SER A 131 10.06 1.10 8.62
N LEU A 132 9.32 0.02 8.86
CA LEU A 132 9.83 -1.35 8.91
C LEU A 132 9.55 -2.13 7.62
N LEU A 133 8.48 -1.78 6.90
CA LEU A 133 7.84 -2.64 5.92
C LEU A 133 6.93 -1.86 4.96
N GLU A 134 7.44 -1.44 3.79
CA GLU A 134 6.56 -1.11 2.66
C GLU A 134 6.04 -2.43 2.02
N PRO A 135 4.86 -2.44 1.36
CA PRO A 135 4.16 -3.70 1.11
C PRO A 135 4.80 -4.64 0.06
N ILE A 136 5.45 -5.71 0.57
CA ILE A 136 5.83 -7.01 -0.07
C ILE A 136 7.33 -7.18 -0.47
N GLY A 137 8.07 -8.07 0.22
CA GLY A 137 9.35 -8.62 -0.28
C GLY A 137 10.30 -9.17 0.80
N ARG A 138 10.97 -10.32 0.58
CA ARG A 138 11.84 -11.08 1.54
C ARG A 138 13.30 -10.54 1.55
N LYS A 139 14.23 -10.75 2.50
CA LYS A 139 14.40 -11.59 3.74
C LYS A 139 15.28 -10.75 4.76
N ASP A 140 16.05 -11.15 5.80
CA ASP A 140 16.66 -12.40 6.28
C ASP A 140 17.14 -12.36 7.77
N ASP A 141 17.92 -13.38 8.16
CA ASP A 141 18.70 -13.70 9.39
C ASP A 141 19.67 -12.58 9.92
N LYS A 142 20.15 -12.52 11.18
CA LYS A 142 20.01 -13.43 12.36
C LYS A 142 20.28 -12.77 13.74
N GLN A 143 19.77 -13.41 14.80
CA GLN A 143 20.40 -13.69 16.12
C GLN A 143 20.89 -12.60 17.12
N LEU A 144 20.17 -11.50 17.35
CA LEU A 144 19.92 -11.03 18.75
C LEU A 144 18.61 -10.24 18.87
N LEU A 145 17.69 -10.55 17.95
CA LEU A 145 16.51 -9.76 17.61
C LEU A 145 15.25 -10.62 17.63
N ALA A 146 15.35 -11.87 18.09
CA ALA A 146 14.47 -12.99 17.72
C ALA A 146 12.98 -12.67 17.86
N ASP A 147 12.50 -12.18 19.00
CA ASP A 147 11.06 -11.90 19.20
C ASP A 147 10.51 -10.87 18.21
N ARG A 148 11.30 -9.85 17.87
CA ARG A 148 10.92 -8.77 16.95
C ARG A 148 11.17 -9.14 15.51
N GLN A 149 12.24 -9.87 15.21
CA GLN A 149 12.53 -10.40 13.87
C GLN A 149 11.50 -11.46 13.49
N LEU A 150 11.05 -12.30 14.43
CA LEU A 150 9.98 -13.27 14.20
C LEU A 150 8.59 -12.60 14.12
N ALA A 151 8.28 -11.60 14.97
CA ALA A 151 7.07 -10.80 14.78
C ALA A 151 7.05 -10.08 13.41
N TYR A 152 8.23 -9.69 12.92
CA TYR A 152 8.44 -9.09 11.61
C TYR A 152 8.37 -10.11 10.46
N GLU A 153 8.97 -11.29 10.57
CA GLU A 153 8.81 -12.41 9.63
C GLU A 153 7.36 -12.88 9.54
N VAL A 154 6.64 -12.83 10.66
CA VAL A 154 5.20 -13.07 10.71
C VAL A 154 4.43 -11.94 10.01
N MET A 155 4.74 -10.65 10.22
CA MET A 155 4.14 -9.57 9.41
C MET A 155 4.45 -9.72 7.92
N GLN A 156 5.67 -10.15 7.57
CA GLN A 156 6.08 -10.45 6.19
C GLN A 156 5.24 -11.60 5.59
N ARG A 157 5.04 -12.71 6.31
CA ARG A 157 4.15 -13.82 5.90
C ARG A 157 2.70 -13.37 5.78
N LEU A 158 2.18 -12.63 6.76
CA LEU A 158 0.79 -12.17 6.79
C LEU A 158 0.48 -11.11 5.73
N SER A 159 1.47 -10.32 5.29
CA SER A 159 1.31 -9.43 4.12
C SER A 159 1.07 -10.24 2.83
N GLY A 160 1.63 -11.45 2.74
CA GLY A 160 1.46 -12.42 1.66
C GLY A 160 0.32 -13.41 1.87
N HIS A 161 -0.91 -12.95 2.12
CA HIS A 161 -2.15 -13.76 2.19
C HIS A 161 -2.26 -14.85 3.28
N HIS A 162 -1.22 -15.17 4.07
CA HIS A 162 -1.20 -16.30 5.02
C HIS A 162 -2.05 -16.12 6.30
N ARG A 163 -3.30 -15.67 6.20
CA ARG A 163 -4.24 -15.50 7.33
C ARG A 163 -4.48 -16.78 8.14
N ASP A 164 -4.28 -17.95 7.55
CA ASP A 164 -4.41 -19.24 8.22
C ASP A 164 -3.31 -19.51 9.27
N GLU A 165 -2.22 -18.74 9.25
CA GLU A 165 -1.16 -18.75 10.29
C GLU A 165 -1.49 -17.87 11.51
N MET A 166 -2.71 -17.31 11.58
CA MET A 166 -3.21 -16.51 12.69
C MET A 166 -4.18 -17.28 13.60
N GLN A 167 -4.13 -17.00 14.89
CA GLN A 167 -5.09 -17.53 15.86
C GLN A 167 -6.49 -16.99 15.55
N LYS A 168 -7.47 -17.87 15.30
CA LYS A 168 -8.80 -17.48 14.79
C LYS A 168 -9.63 -16.63 15.77
N ASN A 169 -9.31 -16.65 17.06
CA ASN A 169 -10.05 -15.90 18.09
C ASN A 169 -9.38 -14.55 18.42
N VAL A 170 -9.63 -13.55 17.58
CA VAL A 170 -9.09 -12.17 17.72
C VAL A 170 -9.40 -11.54 19.09
N ARG A 171 -10.48 -11.95 19.76
CA ARG A 171 -10.82 -11.45 21.12
C ARG A 171 -9.87 -11.94 22.22
N LYS A 172 -9.00 -12.91 21.95
CA LYS A 172 -7.97 -13.41 22.87
C LYS A 172 -6.57 -12.83 22.59
N TYR A 173 -6.43 -11.90 21.64
CA TYR A 173 -5.13 -11.33 21.29
C TYR A 173 -4.59 -10.46 22.42
N THR A 174 -3.33 -10.68 22.78
CA THR A 174 -2.58 -9.89 23.77
C THR A 174 -1.20 -9.51 23.22
N VAL A 175 -0.34 -8.93 24.05
CA VAL A 175 1.07 -8.69 23.69
C VAL A 175 1.84 -9.99 23.45
N ASP A 176 1.41 -11.13 24.01
CA ASP A 176 1.98 -12.45 23.73
C ASP A 176 1.82 -12.82 22.23
N PRO A 177 2.90 -13.11 21.49
CA PRO A 177 2.81 -13.55 20.09
C PRO A 177 2.01 -14.85 19.90
N THR A 178 2.08 -15.81 20.82
CA THR A 178 1.38 -17.09 20.73
C THR A 178 -0.14 -16.93 20.78
N SER A 179 -0.62 -15.87 21.44
CA SER A 179 -2.04 -15.51 21.46
C SER A 179 -2.58 -15.00 20.12
N ARG A 180 -1.69 -14.68 19.17
CA ARG A 180 -1.99 -14.06 17.87
C ARG A 180 -1.64 -14.93 16.67
N TYR A 181 -0.62 -15.77 16.78
CA TYR A 181 -0.04 -16.53 15.66
C TYR A 181 0.04 -18.03 16.00
N THR A 182 -0.04 -18.89 14.97
CA THR A 182 0.01 -20.36 15.14
C THR A 182 1.38 -20.97 14.84
N VAL A 183 2.37 -20.13 14.51
CA VAL A 183 3.77 -20.53 14.27
C VAL A 183 4.45 -20.74 15.63
N ASP A 184 5.26 -21.80 15.77
CA ASP A 184 6.06 -22.01 16.99
C ASP A 184 7.12 -20.91 17.15
N PHE A 185 7.15 -20.30 18.33
CA PHE A 185 8.15 -19.31 18.71
C PHE A 185 9.34 -20.01 19.37
N PRO A 186 10.57 -19.91 18.81
CA PRO A 186 11.76 -20.44 19.47
C PRO A 186 11.91 -19.75 20.82
N ARG A 187 11.83 -20.53 21.91
CA ARG A 187 12.08 -19.99 23.24
C ARG A 187 13.53 -19.51 23.32
N ILE A 188 13.72 -18.23 23.59
CA ILE A 188 15.04 -17.71 23.95
C ILE A 188 15.46 -18.38 25.26
N ALA A 189 16.65 -18.98 25.25
CA ALA A 189 17.32 -19.57 26.41
C ALA A 189 18.33 -18.59 27.00
#